data_AF-A0A0N5B8I2-F1
#
_entry.id   AF-A0A0N5B8I2-F1
#
_cell.length_a   1.000
_cell.length_b   1.000
_cell.length_c   1.000
_cell.angle_alpha   90.00
_cell.angle_beta   90.00
_cell.angle_gamma   90.00
#
_symmetry.space_group_name_H-M   'P 1'
#
loop_
_entity.id
_entity.type
_entity.pdbx_description
1 polymer ?
#
loop_
_entity_poly.entity_id
_entity_poly.type
_entity_poly.pdbx_seq_one_letter_code
_entity_poly.pdbx_strand_id
1 'polypeptide(L)'
;MNIEAFNTLTWKRFQKRDDYLRLMKNVETLLDNYRFNLAKIRVTTGYNSALENQKNMGDIELEPILYCSINGDTVFSLENGDVKDKENDDRKSVPSKYLYKPFGMFENVYVKNARKSIEQVLPLFCELATIRKELLILDKEYFDAQDTLEFS
;
A
#
# COMPACT_ATOMS: atom_id res chain seq x y z
N MET A 1 -0.32 32.14 19.91
CA MET A 1 -1.09 30.92 20.26
C MET A 1 -0.94 30.64 21.76
N ASN A 2 -1.98 30.19 22.46
CA ASN A 2 -1.84 29.86 23.90
C ASN A 2 -1.07 28.53 24.10
N ILE A 3 -0.48 28.36 25.28
CA ILE A 3 0.34 27.19 25.62
C ILE A 3 -0.48 25.89 25.59
N GLU A 4 -1.74 25.93 26.01
CA GLU A 4 -2.62 24.75 26.06
C GLU A 4 -2.94 24.20 24.65
N ALA A 5 -3.22 25.08 23.69
CA ALA A 5 -3.43 24.72 22.29
C ALA A 5 -2.13 24.18 21.67
N PHE A 6 -0.98 24.75 22.02
CA PHE A 6 0.32 24.26 21.55
C PHE A 6 0.64 22.88 22.07
N ASN A 7 0.39 22.62 23.35
CA ASN A 7 0.54 21.30 23.94
C ASN A 7 -0.41 20.29 23.29
N THR A 8 -1.65 20.68 23.02
CA THR A 8 -2.63 19.83 22.32
C THR A 8 -2.17 19.46 20.91
N LEU A 9 -1.68 20.43 20.15
CA LEU A 9 -1.14 20.22 18.81
C LEU A 9 0.08 19.29 18.82
N THR A 10 0.99 19.54 19.77
CA THR A 10 2.18 18.72 20.01
C THR A 10 1.80 17.28 20.32
N TRP A 11 0.80 17.07 21.17
CA TRP A 11 0.31 15.74 21.53
C TRP A 11 -0.29 15.01 20.32
N LYS A 12 -1.15 15.68 19.53
CA LYS A 12 -1.72 15.11 18.30
C LYS A 12 -0.64 14.66 17.32
N ARG A 13 0.41 15.48 17.15
CA ARG A 13 1.56 15.17 16.30
C ARG A 13 2.31 13.92 16.80
N PHE A 14 2.55 13.80 18.11
CA PHE A 14 3.19 12.61 18.68
C PHE A 14 2.34 11.36 18.50
N GLN A 15 1.04 11.44 18.77
CA GLN A 15 0.12 10.32 18.58
C GLN A 15 0.12 9.84 17.12
N LYS A 16 0.03 10.76 16.16
CA LYS A 16 0.07 10.40 14.72
C LYS A 16 1.41 9.80 14.29
N ARG A 17 2.53 10.21 14.90
CA ARG A 17 3.84 9.59 14.64
C ARG A 17 3.90 8.16 15.20
N ASP A 18 3.35 7.94 16.39
CA ASP A 18 3.24 6.59 16.96
C ASP A 18 2.37 5.68 16.08
N ASP A 19 1.21 6.16 15.63
CA ASP A 19 0.34 5.43 14.70
C ASP A 19 1.09 5.02 13.42
N TYR A 20 1.84 5.96 12.82
CA TYR A 20 2.68 5.70 11.66
C TYR A 20 3.72 4.60 11.92
N LEU A 21 4.45 4.68 13.04
CA LEU A 21 5.48 3.71 13.39
C LEU A 21 4.91 2.31 13.63
N ARG A 22 3.77 2.21 14.32
CA ARG A 22 3.08 0.94 14.55
C ARG A 22 2.64 0.30 13.23
N LEU A 23 2.06 1.10 12.35
CA LEU A 23 1.63 0.62 11.04
C LEU A 23 2.81 0.20 10.15
N MET A 24 3.91 0.96 10.18
CA MET A 24 5.15 0.61 9.47
C MET A 24 5.70 -0.75 9.92
N LYS A 25 5.66 -1.06 11.22
CA LYS A 25 6.10 -2.36 11.74
C LYS A 25 5.26 -3.52 11.21
N ASN A 26 3.96 -3.32 11.06
CA ASN A 26 3.07 -4.32 10.46
C ASN A 26 3.41 -4.54 8.98
N VAL A 27 3.65 -3.45 8.25
CA VAL A 27 4.08 -3.50 6.83
C VAL A 27 5.42 -4.21 6.69
N GLU A 28 6.40 -3.88 7.54
CA GLU A 28 7.71 -4.54 7.57
C GLU A 28 7.57 -6.06 7.74
N THR A 29 6.78 -6.49 8.73
CA THR A 29 6.53 -7.92 9.00
C THR A 29 5.95 -8.65 7.78
N LEU A 30 5.00 -8.02 7.08
CA LEU A 30 4.40 -8.60 5.87
C LEU A 30 5.38 -8.62 4.69
N LEU A 31 6.20 -7.58 4.53
CA LEU A 31 7.22 -7.50 3.48
C LEU A 31 8.37 -8.48 3.72
N ASP A 32 8.73 -8.75 4.97
CA ASP A 32 9.71 -9.78 5.30
C ASP A 32 9.18 -11.18 5.01
N ASN A 33 7.90 -11.44 5.32
CA ASN A 33 7.23 -12.66 4.88
C ASN A 33 7.20 -12.78 3.35
N TYR A 34 6.91 -11.69 2.64
CA TYR A 34 6.99 -11.66 1.17
C TYR A 34 8.39 -12.02 0.67
N ARG A 35 9.44 -11.37 1.20
CA ARG A 35 10.85 -11.63 0.85
C ARG A 35 11.27 -13.06 1.14
N PHE A 36 10.86 -13.60 2.28
CA PHE A 36 11.11 -15.00 2.64
C PHE A 36 10.47 -15.95 1.61
N ASN A 37 9.21 -15.74 1.26
CA ASN A 37 8.53 -16.56 0.26
C ASN A 37 9.17 -16.42 -1.12
N LEU A 38 9.56 -15.21 -1.55
CA LEU A 38 10.33 -15.00 -2.78
C LEU A 38 11.64 -15.80 -2.80
N ALA A 39 12.38 -15.81 -1.69
CA ALA A 39 13.61 -16.59 -1.59
C ALA A 39 13.36 -18.09 -1.74
N LYS A 40 12.26 -18.60 -1.18
CA LYS A 40 11.85 -20.01 -1.32
C LYS A 40 11.39 -20.35 -2.73
N ILE A 41 10.73 -19.43 -3.44
CA ILE A 41 10.29 -19.65 -4.82
C ILE A 41 11.50 -19.95 -5.75
N ARG A 42 12.65 -19.33 -5.53
CA ARG A 42 13.86 -19.54 -6.36
C ARG A 42 14.35 -20.99 -6.40
N VAL A 43 14.04 -21.78 -5.38
CA VAL A 43 14.45 -23.19 -5.28
C VAL A 43 13.34 -24.17 -5.66
N THR A 44 12.21 -23.67 -6.15
CA THR A 44 11.04 -24.51 -6.46
C THR A 44 10.97 -24.89 -7.94
N THR A 45 10.36 -26.05 -8.20
CA THR A 45 10.00 -26.48 -9.56
C THR A 45 9.11 -25.44 -10.22
N GLY A 46 9.45 -25.05 -11.44
CA GLY A 46 8.74 -24.02 -12.20
C GLY A 46 9.36 -22.62 -12.11
N TYR A 47 10.37 -22.38 -11.26
CA TYR A 47 11.05 -21.08 -11.19
C TYR A 47 11.64 -20.63 -12.54
N ASN A 48 12.36 -21.51 -13.24
CA ASN A 48 12.93 -21.17 -14.55
C ASN A 48 11.83 -20.88 -15.59
N SER A 49 10.73 -21.65 -15.57
CA SER A 49 9.57 -21.40 -16.44
C SER A 49 8.94 -20.04 -16.14
N ALA A 50 8.76 -19.71 -14.87
CA ALA A 50 8.28 -18.40 -14.44
C ALA A 50 9.22 -17.25 -14.84
N LEU A 51 10.54 -17.46 -14.78
CA LEU A 51 11.54 -16.48 -15.19
C LEU A 51 11.49 -16.21 -16.71
N GLU A 52 11.36 -17.24 -17.53
CA GLU A 52 11.15 -17.07 -18.97
C GLU A 52 9.83 -16.35 -19.25
N ASN A 53 8.75 -16.70 -18.55
CA ASN A 53 7.47 -15.99 -18.64
C ASN A 53 7.56 -14.52 -18.18
N GLN A 54 8.52 -14.16 -17.32
CA GLN A 54 8.80 -12.78 -16.90
C GLN A 54 9.57 -11.98 -17.94
N LYS A 55 10.44 -12.61 -18.74
CA LYS A 55 11.11 -11.91 -19.84
C LYS A 55 10.12 -11.41 -20.88
N ASN A 56 9.06 -12.17 -21.12
CA ASN A 56 7.98 -11.82 -22.04
C ASN A 56 7.03 -10.75 -21.47
N MET A 57 7.23 -10.28 -20.23
CA MET A 57 6.36 -9.29 -19.59
C MET A 57 6.42 -7.92 -20.28
N GLY A 58 7.54 -7.59 -20.94
CA GLY A 58 7.67 -6.37 -21.73
C GLY A 58 6.89 -6.40 -23.06
N ASP A 59 6.58 -7.60 -23.56
CA ASP A 59 5.80 -7.81 -24.78
C ASP A 59 4.28 -7.91 -24.51
N ILE A 60 3.90 -7.95 -23.23
CA ILE A 60 2.50 -8.02 -22.79
C ILE A 60 2.10 -6.62 -22.29
N GLU A 61 1.14 -5.99 -22.95
CA GLU A 61 0.48 -4.79 -22.39
C GLU A 61 -0.25 -5.20 -21.11
N LEU A 62 0.32 -4.81 -19.96
CA LEU A 62 -0.25 -5.06 -18.64
C LEU A 62 -0.88 -3.79 -18.09
N GLU A 63 -2.19 -3.85 -17.87
CA GLU A 63 -2.89 -2.79 -17.16
C GLU A 63 -2.80 -2.97 -15.64
N PRO A 64 -2.68 -1.86 -14.87
CA PRO A 64 -2.79 -1.91 -13.43
C PRO A 64 -4.15 -2.48 -13.00
N ILE A 65 -4.11 -3.54 -12.18
CA ILE A 65 -5.33 -4.14 -11.62
C ILE A 65 -5.86 -3.30 -10.44
N LEU A 66 -4.95 -2.58 -9.77
CA LEU A 66 -5.21 -1.80 -8.58
C LEU A 66 -4.77 -0.37 -8.81
N TYR A 67 -5.65 0.57 -8.52
CA TYR A 67 -5.44 2.00 -8.59
C TYR A 67 -5.45 2.57 -7.17
N CYS A 68 -4.65 3.62 -6.97
CA CYS A 68 -4.76 4.43 -5.76
C CYS A 68 -5.56 5.68 -6.08
N SER A 69 -6.64 5.90 -5.33
CA SER A 69 -7.47 7.10 -5.40
C SER A 69 -7.27 7.97 -4.16
N ILE A 70 -7.61 9.25 -4.29
CA ILE A 70 -7.49 10.25 -3.22
C ILE A 70 -8.88 10.84 -3.00
N ASN A 71 -9.47 10.60 -1.83
CA ASN A 71 -10.81 11.02 -1.43
C ASN A 71 -10.74 12.19 -0.45
N GLY A 72 -11.00 13.40 -0.94
CA GLY A 72 -10.56 14.61 -0.24
C GLY A 72 -9.04 14.65 -0.15
N ASP A 73 -8.42 15.82 -0.02
CA ASP A 73 -6.97 16.02 -0.19
C ASP A 73 -6.04 15.25 0.78
N THR A 74 -6.57 14.30 1.54
CA THR A 74 -5.90 13.59 2.64
C THR A 74 -6.05 12.07 2.62
N VAL A 75 -7.15 11.49 2.15
CA VAL A 75 -7.43 10.05 2.31
C VAL A 75 -7.08 9.27 1.06
N PHE A 76 -6.12 8.35 1.17
CA PHE A 76 -5.75 7.45 0.09
C PHE A 76 -6.53 6.14 0.21
N SER A 77 -7.09 5.67 -0.90
CA SER A 77 -7.81 4.40 -0.98
C SER A 77 -7.37 3.57 -2.17
N LEU A 78 -7.56 2.26 -2.06
CA LEU A 78 -7.26 1.30 -3.13
C LEU A 78 -8.56 0.97 -3.89
N GLU A 79 -8.55 1.14 -5.20
CA GLU A 79 -9.66 0.83 -6.10
C GLU A 79 -9.26 -0.29 -7.06
N ASN A 80 -10.19 -1.18 -7.39
CA ASN A 80 -9.98 -2.16 -8.45
C ASN A 80 -10.26 -1.50 -9.81
N GLY A 81 -9.42 -1.77 -10.81
CA GLY A 81 -9.61 -1.26 -12.18
C GLY A 81 -10.98 -1.58 -12.78
N ASP A 82 -11.54 -2.73 -12.43
CA ASP A 82 -12.87 -3.18 -12.88
C ASP A 82 -14.04 -2.28 -12.42
N VAL A 83 -13.83 -1.36 -11.47
CA VAL A 83 -14.88 -0.45 -11.01
C VAL A 83 -15.09 0.71 -12.00
N LYS A 84 -14.11 1.05 -12.84
CA LYS A 84 -14.23 2.15 -13.79
C LYS A 84 -14.99 1.80 -15.08
N ASP A 85 -14.97 0.52 -15.48
CA ASP A 85 -15.63 0.07 -16.73
C ASP A 85 -17.01 -0.56 -16.53
N LYS A 86 -17.49 -0.69 -15.29
CA LYS A 86 -18.75 -1.39 -14.96
C LYS A 86 -19.97 -0.50 -14.78
N GLU A 87 -19.91 0.79 -15.14
CA GLU A 87 -21.12 1.61 -15.23
C GLU A 87 -21.95 1.36 -16.52
N ASN A 88 -21.49 0.52 -17.47
CA ASN A 88 -22.18 0.38 -18.77
C ASN A 88 -22.36 -1.04 -19.36
N ASP A 89 -22.09 -2.15 -18.66
CA ASP A 89 -22.41 -3.47 -19.26
C ASP A 89 -22.90 -4.52 -18.25
N ASP A 90 -24.15 -4.96 -18.48
CA ASP A 90 -24.98 -5.86 -17.68
C ASP A 90 -24.57 -7.34 -17.86
N ARG A 91 -23.26 -7.62 -17.92
CA ARG A 91 -22.73 -8.98 -18.07
C ARG A 91 -21.83 -9.31 -16.88
N LYS A 92 -22.33 -10.22 -16.04
CA LYS A 92 -21.58 -10.93 -15.00
C LYS A 92 -20.37 -11.67 -15.61
N SER A 93 -19.28 -10.97 -15.89
CA SER A 93 -17.95 -11.57 -16.05
C SER A 93 -17.26 -11.55 -14.69
N VAL A 94 -16.93 -12.75 -14.21
CA VAL A 94 -16.15 -12.97 -13.00
C VAL A 94 -14.84 -12.17 -13.12
N PRO A 95 -14.42 -11.39 -12.11
CA PRO A 95 -13.22 -10.56 -12.21
C PRO A 95 -12.04 -11.47 -12.53
N SER A 96 -11.34 -11.20 -13.65
CA SER A 96 -10.11 -11.91 -13.99
C SER A 96 -9.02 -11.48 -13.01
N LYS A 97 -9.00 -12.11 -11.84
CA LYS A 97 -7.98 -11.92 -10.81
C LYS A 97 -6.63 -12.31 -11.42
N TYR A 98 -5.86 -11.31 -11.82
CA TYR A 98 -4.51 -11.39 -12.38
C TYR A 98 -4.41 -12.06 -13.75
N LEU A 99 -4.35 -11.24 -14.80
CA LEU A 99 -4.02 -11.69 -16.18
C LEU A 99 -2.64 -12.35 -16.23
N TYR A 100 -1.69 -11.84 -15.45
CA TYR A 100 -0.33 -12.37 -15.40
C TYR A 100 -0.16 -13.49 -14.34
N LYS A 101 0.10 -14.72 -14.81
CA LYS A 101 0.32 -15.92 -13.96
C LYS A 101 1.61 -16.65 -14.37
N PRO A 102 2.78 -16.15 -13.96
CA PRO A 102 4.07 -16.64 -14.47
C PRO A 102 4.34 -18.10 -14.15
N PHE A 103 3.79 -18.62 -13.05
CA PHE A 103 3.97 -20.02 -12.67
C PHE A 103 2.96 -20.98 -13.31
N GLY A 104 1.85 -20.49 -13.87
CA GLY A 104 0.79 -21.35 -14.41
C GLY A 104 0.41 -22.50 -13.47
N MET A 105 0.49 -23.73 -13.96
CA MET A 105 0.23 -24.95 -13.18
C MET A 105 1.28 -25.24 -12.09
N PHE A 106 2.46 -24.62 -12.15
CA PHE A 106 3.54 -24.79 -11.18
C PHE A 106 3.44 -23.83 -9.98
N GLU A 107 2.30 -23.14 -9.81
CA GLU A 107 2.09 -22.22 -8.69
C GLU A 107 2.07 -22.98 -7.36
N ASN A 108 3.12 -22.82 -6.56
CA ASN A 108 3.27 -23.48 -5.28
C ASN A 108 2.82 -22.60 -4.08
N VAL A 109 2.91 -23.17 -2.88
CA VAL A 109 2.50 -22.50 -1.63
C VAL A 109 3.25 -21.19 -1.38
N TYR A 110 4.53 -21.10 -1.73
CA TYR A 110 5.34 -19.90 -1.52
C TYR A 110 4.90 -18.77 -2.46
N VAL A 111 4.54 -19.08 -3.71
CA VAL A 111 3.98 -18.09 -4.65
C VAL A 111 2.65 -17.54 -4.12
N LYS A 112 1.76 -18.42 -3.67
CA LYS A 112 0.45 -18.03 -3.10
C LYS A 112 0.62 -17.15 -1.86
N ASN A 113 1.54 -17.53 -0.97
CA ASN A 113 1.83 -16.76 0.23
C ASN A 113 2.45 -15.40 -0.09
N ALA A 114 3.39 -15.33 -1.04
CA ALA A 114 3.96 -14.07 -1.49
C ALA A 114 2.88 -13.12 -2.05
N ARG A 115 1.98 -13.64 -2.89
CA ARG A 115 0.85 -12.86 -3.41
C ARG A 115 -0.04 -12.35 -2.28
N LYS A 116 -0.37 -13.21 -1.32
CA LYS A 116 -1.18 -12.84 -0.15
C LYS A 116 -0.51 -11.74 0.68
N SER A 117 0.80 -11.81 0.91
CA SER A 117 1.54 -10.75 1.61
C SER A 117 1.43 -9.40 0.89
N ILE A 118 1.56 -9.38 -0.44
CA ILE A 118 1.37 -8.14 -1.22
C ILE A 118 -0.08 -7.65 -1.15
N GLU A 119 -1.06 -8.54 -1.34
CA GLU A 119 -2.50 -8.19 -1.22
C GLU A 119 -2.82 -7.54 0.13
N GLN A 120 -2.19 -8.00 1.21
CA GLN A 120 -2.36 -7.45 2.56
C GLN A 120 -1.62 -6.12 2.77
N VAL A 121 -0.46 -5.92 2.15
CA VAL A 121 0.36 -4.71 2.32
C VAL A 121 -0.20 -3.50 1.56
N LEU A 122 -0.77 -3.70 0.38
CA LEU A 122 -1.26 -2.60 -0.47
C LEU A 122 -2.26 -1.64 0.23
N PRO A 123 -3.30 -2.10 0.94
CA PRO A 123 -4.17 -1.20 1.69
C PRO A 123 -3.43 -0.48 2.84
N LEU A 124 -2.48 -1.15 3.50
CA LEU A 124 -1.68 -0.53 4.56
C LEU A 124 -0.76 0.57 4.03
N PHE A 125 -0.29 0.48 2.79
CA PHE A 125 0.42 1.59 2.14
C PHE A 125 -0.46 2.81 1.91
N CYS A 126 -1.73 2.62 1.56
CA CYS A 126 -2.67 3.74 1.44
C CYS A 126 -2.92 4.40 2.81
N GLU A 127 -3.07 3.59 3.85
CA GLU A 127 -3.20 4.10 5.22
C GLU A 127 -1.94 4.84 5.69
N LEU A 128 -0.74 4.30 5.42
CA LEU A 128 0.53 4.99 5.69
C LEU A 128 0.64 6.31 4.94
N ALA A 129 0.24 6.36 3.67
CA ALA A 129 0.24 7.58 2.87
C ALA A 129 -0.71 8.64 3.46
N THR A 130 -1.89 8.20 3.92
CA THR A 130 -2.88 9.04 4.61
C THR A 130 -2.29 9.63 5.90
N ILE A 131 -1.76 8.78 6.80
CA ILE A 131 -1.13 9.24 8.04
C ILE A 131 0.07 10.15 7.74
N ARG A 132 0.87 9.84 6.71
CA ARG A 132 2.00 10.68 6.32
C ARG A 132 1.55 12.06 5.87
N LYS A 133 0.47 12.15 5.11
CA LYS A 133 -0.12 13.43 4.68
C LYS A 133 -0.65 14.23 5.87
N GLU A 134 -1.36 13.59 6.79
CA GLU A 134 -1.83 14.21 8.04
C GLU A 134 -0.66 14.72 8.89
N LEU A 135 0.43 13.95 9.01
CA LEU A 135 1.63 14.37 9.72
C LEU A 135 2.29 15.59 9.10
N LEU A 136 2.33 15.69 7.77
CA LEU A 136 2.86 16.87 7.09
C LEU A 136 2.03 18.12 7.37
N ILE A 137 0.70 17.98 7.47
CA ILE A 137 -0.19 19.09 7.86
C ILE A 137 0.08 19.50 9.30
N LEU A 138 0.14 18.55 10.23
CA LEU A 138 0.43 18.81 11.65
C LEU A 138 1.84 19.39 11.87
N ASP A 139 2.84 18.93 11.11
CA ASP A 139 4.20 19.48 11.15
C ASP A 139 4.17 20.96 10.75
N LYS A 140 3.45 21.31 9.68
CA LYS A 140 3.29 22.70 9.25
C LYS A 140 2.61 23.55 10.32
N GLU A 141 1.45 23.11 10.81
CA GLU A 141 0.70 23.80 11.88
C GLU A 141 1.57 24.00 13.13
N TYR A 142 2.38 23.01 13.50
CA TYR A 142 3.25 23.07 14.66
C TYR A 142 4.33 24.14 14.51
N PHE A 143 4.99 24.22 13.35
CA PHE A 143 6.02 25.23 13.12
C PHE A 143 5.42 26.64 13.03
N ASP A 144 4.28 26.81 12.36
CA ASP A 144 3.55 28.08 12.31
C ASP A 144 3.12 28.54 13.72
N ALA A 145 2.71 27.59 14.58
CA ALA A 145 2.32 27.86 15.96
C ALA A 145 3.53 28.18 16.87
N GLN A 146 4.68 27.58 16.62
CA GLN A 146 5.91 27.83 17.37
C GLN A 146 6.37 29.28 17.19
N ASP A 147 6.26 29.83 15.98
CA ASP A 147 6.65 31.21 15.66
C ASP A 147 5.71 32.25 16.29
N THR A 148 4.48 31.84 16.65
CA THR A 148 3.46 32.71 17.24
C THR A 148 3.23 32.42 18.73
N LEU A 149 4.10 31.63 19.36
CA LEU A 149 3.98 31.28 20.77
C LEU A 149 4.40 32.47 21.64
N GLU A 150 3.44 33.03 22.37
CA GLU A 150 3.71 34.09 23.34
C GLU A 150 3.97 33.46 24.71
N PHE A 151 5.16 33.69 25.26
CA PHE A 151 5.48 33.31 26.64
C PHE A 151 4.97 34.42 27.56
N SER A 152 3.69 34.34 27.96
CA SER A 152 3.09 35.19 28.98
C SER A 152 3.22 34.57 30.36
#